data_AF-A0A7X7HYH7-F1
#
_entry.id   AF-A0A7X7HYH7-F1
#
_cell.length_a   1.000
_cell.length_b   1.000
_cell.length_c   1.000
_cell.angle_alpha   90.00
_cell.angle_beta   90.00
_cell.angle_gamma   90.00
#
_symmetry.space_group_name_H-M   'P 1'
#
loop_
_entity.id
_entity.type
_entity.pdbx_description
1 polymer ?
#
loop_
_entity_poly.entity_id
_entity_poly.type
_entity_poly.pdbx_seq_one_letter_code
_entity_poly.pdbx_strand_id
1 'polypeptide(L)'
;MRVRRAGRLLHRPEPLSPAPAFSGSASFRTAPLQASGLPPRILTALRAGGAVRLGDLCRPPPAIADLPPADRALLDRVVAWWRAACLGHPPRLTLAEWLALFLPARLVTVLQLHYGLHESGTALSLHEARLSATGRQLGLTRERVRQLIAQAFGALYQTLPLFAAEPILRAAEKALESVGGVLDAAALAQRTDRDWQGISPVGAFLLLAQLRPGRITIYRGFFSVYSDTLLDRVEKALRDRLDRATGLLPISEIAASLSAGAPLRNGPAAEPLLQMLLRHLPDAIATRDGRAGLAARHGVELLHEVLAATGEAPLRTLVEAFNARVHPECRRGSGFVRDMLLKDPRIRKTAPGRYALPGGLQTGLAL
;
A
#
# COMPACT_ATOMS: atom_id res chain seq x y z
N MET A 1 -5.22 -28.82 12.36
CA MET A 1 -5.60 -28.25 11.04
C MET A 1 -4.49 -27.35 10.54
N ARG A 2 -3.79 -27.74 9.46
CA ARG A 2 -2.68 -26.98 8.87
C ARG A 2 -3.25 -25.75 8.16
N VAL A 3 -3.03 -24.57 8.74
CA VAL A 3 -3.34 -23.29 8.09
C VAL A 3 -2.40 -23.15 6.88
N ARG A 4 -2.99 -23.18 5.68
CA ARG A 4 -2.30 -22.89 4.43
C ARG A 4 -1.72 -21.47 4.53
N ARG A 5 -0.39 -21.36 4.45
CA ARG A 5 0.32 -20.11 4.19
C ARG A 5 -0.31 -19.47 2.94
N ALA A 6 -1.04 -18.37 3.12
CA ALA A 6 -1.55 -17.59 2.01
C ALA A 6 -0.36 -17.09 1.18
N GLY A 7 -0.48 -17.29 -0.13
CA GLY A 7 0.56 -17.18 -1.14
C GLY A 7 1.45 -15.95 -1.02
N ARG A 8 2.74 -16.22 -0.83
CA ARG A 8 3.83 -15.35 -1.28
C ARG A 8 3.87 -15.48 -2.81
N LEU A 9 3.07 -14.67 -3.51
CA LEU A 9 3.13 -14.52 -4.97
C LEU A 9 3.27 -13.03 -5.28
N LEU A 10 4.40 -12.46 -4.88
CA LEU A 10 4.98 -11.34 -5.61
C LEU A 10 6.03 -11.96 -6.53
N HIS A 11 5.75 -11.94 -7.82
CA HIS A 11 6.80 -12.06 -8.83
C HIS A 11 7.76 -10.89 -8.52
N ARG A 12 8.85 -11.14 -7.79
CA ARG A 12 9.92 -10.15 -7.64
C ARG A 12 10.48 -9.93 -9.05
N PRO A 13 10.37 -8.72 -9.64
CA PRO A 13 11.37 -8.35 -10.62
C PRO A 13 12.73 -8.40 -9.90
N GLU A 14 13.77 -8.82 -10.60
CA GLU A 14 15.14 -8.70 -10.10
C GLU A 14 15.38 -7.29 -9.54
N PRO A 15 16.21 -7.15 -8.49
CA PRO A 15 16.56 -5.83 -7.98
C PRO A 15 17.29 -5.06 -9.08
N LEU A 16 16.53 -4.28 -9.85
CA LEU A 16 17.06 -3.23 -10.70
C LEU A 16 17.85 -2.30 -9.79
N SER A 17 19.09 -2.02 -10.19
CA SER A 17 20.03 -1.15 -9.49
C SER A 17 19.35 0.10 -8.94
N PRO A 18 19.76 0.58 -7.74
CA PRO A 18 19.17 1.77 -7.15
C PRO A 18 19.21 2.90 -8.18
N ALA A 19 18.05 3.48 -8.49
CA ALA A 19 18.02 4.61 -9.39
C ALA A 19 18.88 5.72 -8.77
N PRO A 20 19.79 6.35 -9.53
CA PRO A 20 20.75 7.29 -8.98
C PRO A 20 20.05 8.47 -8.30
N ALA A 21 20.69 9.05 -7.28
CA ALA A 21 20.25 10.32 -6.71
C ALA A 21 20.46 11.41 -7.79
N PHE A 22 19.37 11.94 -8.34
CA PHE A 22 19.41 12.77 -9.54
C PHE A 22 19.60 14.26 -9.22
N SER A 23 20.79 14.79 -9.54
CA SER A 23 21.10 16.22 -9.50
C SER A 23 20.89 16.86 -10.87
N GLY A 24 19.76 17.54 -11.06
CA GLY A 24 19.49 18.53 -12.12
C GLY A 24 19.38 18.02 -13.57
N SER A 25 18.66 18.76 -14.43
CA SER A 25 18.43 18.43 -15.85
C SER A 25 19.71 18.37 -16.70
N ALA A 26 20.82 18.96 -16.23
CA ALA A 26 22.11 18.96 -16.92
C ALA A 26 22.72 17.55 -17.07
N SER A 27 22.59 16.69 -16.05
CA SER A 27 23.07 15.31 -16.10
C SER A 27 22.25 14.42 -17.05
N PHE A 28 20.99 14.78 -17.31
CA PHE A 28 20.10 14.05 -18.20
C PHE A 28 20.35 14.36 -19.68
N ARG A 29 20.85 15.55 -20.01
CA ARG A 29 21.07 15.95 -21.42
C ARG A 29 22.08 15.05 -22.14
N THR A 30 23.02 14.44 -21.41
CA THR A 30 24.02 13.52 -21.95
C THR A 30 23.55 12.06 -21.98
N ALA A 31 22.43 11.74 -21.33
CA ALA A 31 21.89 10.39 -21.30
C ALA A 31 21.49 9.91 -22.70
N PRO A 32 21.59 8.61 -22.99
CA PRO A 32 21.24 8.05 -24.28
C PRO A 32 19.75 8.26 -24.58
N LEU A 33 19.40 8.43 -25.87
CA LEU A 33 18.03 8.69 -26.30
C LEU A 33 17.04 7.59 -25.88
N GLN A 34 17.51 6.35 -25.71
CA GLN A 34 16.78 5.20 -25.17
C GLN A 34 16.15 5.50 -23.80
N ALA A 35 16.78 6.37 -23.02
CA ALA A 35 16.34 6.76 -21.69
C ALA A 35 15.09 7.68 -21.69
N SER A 36 14.54 8.01 -22.88
CA SER A 36 13.36 8.88 -23.04
C SER A 36 12.05 8.18 -22.72
N GLY A 37 12.02 6.84 -22.70
CA GLY A 37 10.76 6.08 -22.62
C GLY A 37 9.98 5.99 -23.94
N LEU A 38 10.49 6.58 -25.03
CA LEU A 38 9.81 6.55 -26.32
C LEU A 38 9.82 5.13 -26.94
N PRO A 39 8.74 4.74 -27.64
CA PRO A 39 8.69 3.48 -28.39
C PRO A 39 9.87 3.27 -29.36
N PRO A 40 10.32 2.02 -29.58
CA PRO A 40 11.46 1.72 -30.46
C PRO A 40 11.35 2.31 -31.87
N ARG A 41 10.14 2.37 -32.43
CA ARG A 41 9.90 2.96 -33.77
C ARG A 41 10.26 4.44 -33.81
N ILE A 42 9.84 5.22 -32.80
CA ILE A 42 10.18 6.64 -32.67
C ILE A 42 11.69 6.81 -32.44
N LEU A 43 12.29 5.96 -31.59
CA LEU A 43 13.74 5.99 -31.34
C LEU A 43 14.55 5.73 -32.60
N THR A 44 14.17 4.75 -33.42
CA THR A 44 14.85 4.45 -34.69
C THR A 44 14.76 5.62 -35.65
N ALA A 45 13.59 6.25 -35.77
CA ALA A 45 13.39 7.37 -36.67
C ALA A 45 14.18 8.63 -36.23
N LEU A 46 14.22 8.90 -34.91
CA LEU A 46 15.06 9.96 -34.35
C LEU A 46 16.55 9.71 -34.57
N ARG A 47 17.03 8.46 -34.44
CA ARG A 47 18.42 8.11 -34.71
C ARG A 47 18.79 8.26 -36.18
N ALA A 48 17.90 7.88 -37.09
CA ALA A 48 18.09 8.10 -38.53
C ALA A 48 18.22 9.60 -38.85
N GLY A 49 17.53 10.46 -38.09
CA GLY A 49 17.68 11.91 -38.14
C GLY A 49 18.82 12.51 -37.31
N GLY A 50 19.72 11.67 -36.77
CA GLY A 50 20.94 12.11 -36.06
C GLY A 50 20.80 12.38 -34.55
N ALA A 51 19.65 12.12 -33.94
CA ALA A 51 19.49 12.27 -32.49
C ALA A 51 19.99 11.02 -31.74
N VAL A 52 20.90 11.22 -30.78
CA VAL A 52 21.57 10.13 -30.04
C VAL A 52 21.38 10.26 -28.53
N ARG A 53 21.17 11.48 -28.03
CA ARG A 53 21.05 11.82 -26.61
C ARG A 53 19.71 12.50 -26.29
N LEU A 54 19.30 12.50 -25.03
CA LEU A 54 18.11 13.24 -24.61
C LEU A 54 18.23 14.74 -24.86
N GLY A 55 19.43 15.32 -24.76
CA GLY A 55 19.66 16.74 -25.05
C GLY A 55 19.29 17.13 -26.48
N ASP A 56 19.36 16.19 -27.44
CA ASP A 56 19.03 16.44 -28.84
C ASP A 56 17.53 16.73 -29.03
N LEU A 57 16.68 16.21 -28.13
CA LEU A 57 15.24 16.49 -28.11
C LEU A 57 14.92 17.96 -27.73
N CYS A 58 15.87 18.70 -27.15
CA CYS A 58 15.68 20.14 -26.89
C CYS A 58 15.79 20.98 -28.18
N ARG A 59 16.18 20.39 -29.32
CA ARG A 59 16.12 20.99 -30.66
C ARG A 59 14.85 20.58 -31.41
N PRO A 60 14.41 21.32 -32.46
CA PRO A 60 13.36 20.86 -33.36
C PRO A 60 13.65 19.44 -33.82
N PRO A 61 12.74 18.46 -33.62
CA PRO A 61 12.97 17.14 -34.16
C PRO A 61 13.12 17.24 -35.68
N PRO A 62 13.99 16.44 -36.31
CA PRO A 62 14.09 16.39 -37.75
C PRO A 62 12.71 16.09 -38.36
N ALA A 63 12.47 16.51 -39.60
CA ALA A 63 11.23 16.19 -40.30
C ALA A 63 11.16 14.69 -40.56
N ILE A 64 10.58 13.94 -39.62
CA ILE A 64 10.44 12.49 -39.73
C ILE A 64 9.15 12.20 -40.51
N ALA A 65 9.24 12.19 -41.85
CA ALA A 65 8.12 12.00 -42.76
C ALA A 65 7.34 10.69 -42.49
N ASP A 66 8.03 9.65 -42.05
CA ASP A 66 7.49 8.27 -41.98
C ASP A 66 6.82 7.88 -40.64
N LEU A 67 6.73 8.80 -39.67
CA LEU A 67 6.09 8.49 -38.39
C LEU A 67 4.56 8.58 -38.47
N PRO A 68 3.82 7.55 -38.00
CA PRO A 68 2.36 7.61 -37.87
C PRO A 68 1.91 8.81 -37.03
N PRO A 69 0.71 9.38 -37.28
CA PRO A 69 0.23 10.56 -36.55
C PRO A 69 0.22 10.39 -35.01
N ALA A 70 -0.14 9.20 -34.52
CA ALA A 70 -0.16 8.91 -33.08
C ALA A 70 1.24 8.91 -32.46
N ASP A 71 2.23 8.37 -33.17
CA ASP A 71 3.63 8.34 -32.71
C ASP A 71 4.24 9.75 -32.76
N ARG A 72 3.89 10.54 -33.77
CA ARG A 72 4.27 11.96 -33.85
C ARG A 72 3.68 12.76 -32.69
N ALA A 73 2.39 12.60 -32.39
CA ALA A 73 1.75 13.26 -31.26
C ALA A 73 2.36 12.84 -29.91
N LEU A 74 2.79 11.59 -29.75
CA LEU A 74 3.53 11.15 -28.56
C LEU A 74 4.90 11.84 -28.48
N LEU A 75 5.66 11.86 -29.57
CA LEU A 75 6.96 12.52 -29.65
C LEU A 75 6.85 14.01 -29.31
N ASP A 76 5.89 14.72 -29.91
CA ASP A 76 5.71 16.15 -29.72
C ASP A 76 5.42 16.50 -28.25
N ARG A 77 4.59 15.71 -27.55
CA ARG A 77 4.28 15.91 -26.13
C ARG A 77 5.53 15.71 -25.26
N VAL A 78 6.28 14.63 -25.49
CA VAL A 78 7.53 14.35 -24.74
C VAL A 78 8.57 15.43 -24.98
N VAL A 79 8.75 15.87 -26.23
CA VAL A 79 9.67 16.96 -26.61
C VAL A 79 9.27 18.28 -25.97
N ALA A 80 7.99 18.64 -26.02
CA ALA A 80 7.49 19.87 -25.41
C ALA A 80 7.74 19.90 -23.90
N TRP A 81 7.41 18.80 -23.21
CA TRP A 81 7.68 18.67 -21.78
C TRP A 81 9.17 18.75 -21.46
N TRP A 82 9.99 18.03 -22.23
CA TRP A 82 11.43 17.97 -22.01
C TRP A 82 12.12 19.32 -22.26
N ARG A 83 11.67 20.11 -23.25
CA ARG A 83 12.15 21.48 -23.45
C ARG A 83 11.86 22.37 -22.26
N ALA A 84 10.65 22.30 -21.70
CA ALA A 84 10.28 23.05 -20.50
C ALA A 84 11.15 22.61 -19.29
N ALA A 85 11.41 21.32 -19.14
CA ALA A 85 12.33 20.79 -18.12
C ALA A 85 13.79 21.25 -18.34
N CYS A 86 14.25 21.28 -19.59
CA CYS A 86 15.56 21.82 -20.01
C CYS A 86 15.73 23.28 -19.55
N LEU A 87 14.65 24.08 -19.55
CA LEU A 87 14.61 25.48 -19.12
C LEU A 87 14.41 25.67 -17.61
N GLY A 88 14.30 24.58 -16.83
CA GLY A 88 14.10 24.65 -15.38
C GLY A 88 12.65 24.86 -14.95
N HIS A 89 11.70 24.84 -15.88
CA HIS A 89 10.27 25.05 -15.61
C HIS A 89 9.42 23.88 -16.12
N PRO A 90 9.67 22.63 -15.71
CA PRO A 90 8.82 21.52 -16.11
C PRO A 90 7.39 21.75 -15.58
N PRO A 91 6.36 21.61 -16.42
CA PRO A 91 4.99 21.68 -15.93
C PRO A 91 4.75 20.53 -14.95
N ARG A 92 4.05 20.82 -13.85
CA ARG A 92 3.64 19.80 -12.88
C ARG A 92 2.63 18.87 -13.56
N LEU A 93 2.84 17.57 -13.38
CA LEU A 93 1.98 16.52 -13.93
C LEU A 93 1.22 15.85 -12.79
N THR A 94 -0.08 15.64 -12.97
CA THR A 94 -0.84 14.62 -12.25
C THR A 94 -0.42 13.22 -12.71
N LEU A 95 -0.81 12.17 -11.97
CA LEU A 95 -0.52 10.80 -12.40
C LEU A 95 -1.13 10.47 -13.77
N ALA A 96 -2.34 10.96 -14.06
CA ALA A 96 -3.01 10.77 -15.34
C ALA A 96 -2.21 11.40 -16.49
N GLU A 97 -1.77 12.64 -16.31
CA GLU A 97 -0.99 13.38 -17.31
C GLU A 97 0.38 12.74 -17.52
N TRP A 98 1.03 12.28 -16.46
CA TRP A 98 2.31 11.57 -16.55
C TRP A 98 2.18 10.26 -17.34
N LEU A 99 1.15 9.45 -17.07
CA LEU A 99 0.88 8.23 -17.85
C LEU A 99 0.63 8.57 -19.33
N ALA A 100 -0.20 9.57 -19.61
CA ALA A 100 -0.54 9.98 -20.97
C ALA A 100 0.65 10.58 -21.74
N LEU A 101 1.61 11.19 -21.02
CA LEU A 101 2.81 11.78 -21.60
C LEU A 101 3.77 10.71 -22.14
N PHE A 102 3.99 9.63 -21.39
CA PHE A 102 5.02 8.63 -21.74
C PHE A 102 4.47 7.34 -22.35
N LEU A 103 3.16 7.12 -22.34
CA LEU A 103 2.55 5.89 -22.85
C LEU A 103 1.56 6.15 -23.98
N PRO A 104 1.47 5.23 -24.97
CA PRO A 104 0.33 5.16 -25.88
C PRO A 104 -0.97 4.90 -25.12
N ALA A 105 -2.09 5.41 -25.64
CA ALA A 105 -3.41 5.32 -25.00
C ALA A 105 -3.77 3.89 -24.58
N ARG A 106 -3.48 2.88 -25.42
CA ARG A 106 -3.75 1.47 -25.10
C ARG A 106 -3.02 0.99 -23.84
N LEU A 107 -1.77 1.42 -23.63
CA LEU A 107 -1.01 1.04 -22.44
C LEU A 107 -1.54 1.75 -21.19
N VAL A 108 -1.93 3.03 -21.34
CA VAL A 108 -2.61 3.78 -20.27
C VAL A 108 -3.88 3.07 -19.82
N THR A 109 -4.76 2.68 -20.75
CA THR A 109 -6.01 1.97 -20.43
C THR A 109 -5.76 0.65 -19.70
N VAL A 110 -4.75 -0.12 -20.13
CA VAL A 110 -4.39 -1.37 -19.45
C VAL A 110 -3.98 -1.12 -18.00
N LEU A 111 -3.15 -0.10 -17.74
CA LEU A 111 -2.73 0.25 -16.38
C LEU A 111 -3.89 0.79 -15.54
N GLN A 112 -4.74 1.63 -16.13
CA GLN A 112 -5.94 2.18 -15.47
C GLN A 112 -6.85 1.07 -14.95
N LEU A 113 -7.13 0.06 -15.79
CA LEU A 113 -7.97 -1.08 -15.40
C LEU A 113 -7.25 -2.03 -14.45
N HIS A 114 -5.97 -2.32 -14.69
CA HIS A 114 -5.24 -3.31 -13.89
C HIS A 114 -5.04 -2.85 -12.44
N TYR A 115 -4.73 -1.57 -12.25
CA TYR A 115 -4.50 -0.95 -10.93
C TYR A 115 -5.75 -0.26 -10.36
N GLY A 116 -6.91 -0.35 -11.03
CA GLY A 116 -8.15 0.26 -10.54
C GLY A 116 -8.05 1.78 -10.37
N LEU A 117 -7.38 2.48 -11.29
CA LEU A 117 -7.13 3.92 -11.17
C LEU A 117 -8.41 4.78 -11.17
N HIS A 118 -9.57 4.23 -11.51
CA HIS A 118 -10.86 4.91 -11.41
C HIS A 118 -11.86 4.18 -10.49
N GLU A 119 -11.43 3.13 -9.78
CA GLU A 119 -12.28 2.37 -8.86
C GLU A 119 -12.15 2.91 -7.43
N SER A 120 -13.27 3.36 -6.86
CA SER A 120 -13.34 3.79 -5.46
C SER A 120 -13.44 2.58 -4.54
N GLY A 121 -12.41 2.34 -3.72
CA GLY A 121 -12.53 1.44 -2.55
C GLY A 121 -12.13 -0.02 -2.74
N THR A 122 -11.24 -0.37 -3.67
CA THR A 122 -10.72 -1.74 -3.71
C THR A 122 -9.86 -2.02 -2.47
N ALA A 123 -10.04 -3.19 -1.85
CA ALA A 123 -9.20 -3.63 -0.74
C ALA A 123 -7.82 -4.05 -1.28
N LEU A 124 -6.74 -3.83 -0.51
CA LEU A 124 -5.38 -4.25 -0.88
C LEU A 124 -5.23 -5.74 -1.21
N SER A 125 -6.12 -6.59 -0.69
CA SER A 125 -6.19 -8.02 -1.02
C SER A 125 -6.75 -8.32 -2.43
N LEU A 126 -7.31 -7.31 -3.10
CA LEU A 126 -7.92 -7.38 -4.44
C LEU A 126 -7.15 -6.57 -5.50
N HIS A 127 -6.01 -5.97 -5.12
CA HIS A 127 -5.53 -4.75 -5.75
C HIS A 127 -4.69 -4.87 -7.01
N GLU A 128 -4.33 -6.07 -7.42
CA GLU A 128 -4.13 -6.30 -8.84
C GLU A 128 -5.38 -7.00 -9.31
N ALA A 129 -6.19 -6.32 -10.14
CA ALA A 129 -7.20 -7.02 -10.91
C ALA A 129 -6.45 -8.19 -11.56
N ARG A 130 -6.85 -9.43 -11.21
CA ARG A 130 -6.17 -10.62 -11.74
C ARG A 130 -6.01 -10.40 -13.23
N LEU A 131 -4.84 -10.67 -13.79
CA LEU A 131 -4.59 -10.45 -15.23
C LEU A 131 -5.71 -11.01 -16.14
N SER A 132 -6.40 -12.06 -15.68
CA SER A 132 -7.61 -12.60 -16.32
C SER A 132 -8.85 -11.69 -16.27
N ALA A 133 -9.09 -10.97 -15.18
CA ALA A 133 -10.19 -10.00 -15.05
C ALA A 133 -9.96 -8.79 -15.97
N THR A 134 -8.77 -8.20 -15.96
CA THR A 134 -8.40 -7.13 -16.91
C THR A 134 -8.49 -7.62 -18.35
N GLY A 135 -8.04 -8.85 -18.62
CA GLY A 135 -8.16 -9.47 -19.94
C GLY A 135 -9.61 -9.58 -20.41
N ARG A 136 -10.51 -10.05 -19.55
CA ARG A 136 -11.95 -10.13 -19.87
C ARG A 136 -12.55 -8.77 -20.21
N GLN A 137 -12.25 -7.72 -19.43
CA GLN A 137 -12.76 -6.37 -19.69
C GLN A 137 -12.26 -5.79 -21.03
N LEU A 138 -11.05 -6.17 -21.45
CA LEU A 138 -10.43 -5.67 -22.69
C LEU A 138 -10.59 -6.62 -23.90
N GLY A 139 -11.23 -7.78 -23.74
CA GLY A 139 -11.27 -8.81 -24.78
C GLY A 139 -9.89 -9.40 -25.12
N LEU A 140 -8.97 -9.44 -24.14
CA LEU A 140 -7.59 -9.91 -24.29
C LEU A 140 -7.32 -11.17 -23.46
N THR A 141 -6.34 -11.95 -23.89
CA THR A 141 -5.83 -13.07 -23.08
C THR A 141 -5.04 -12.55 -21.87
N ARG A 142 -5.00 -13.35 -20.80
CA ARG A 142 -4.18 -13.08 -19.61
C ARG A 142 -2.73 -12.75 -19.97
N GLU A 143 -2.15 -13.53 -20.89
CA GLU A 143 -0.76 -13.38 -21.31
C GLU A 143 -0.56 -12.07 -22.10
N ARG A 144 -1.53 -11.69 -22.94
CA ARG A 144 -1.44 -10.42 -23.66
C ARG A 144 -1.49 -9.23 -22.72
N VAL A 145 -2.32 -9.27 -21.67
CA VAL A 145 -2.34 -8.23 -20.62
C VAL A 145 -0.99 -8.15 -19.93
N ARG A 146 -0.40 -9.30 -19.53
CA ARG A 146 0.94 -9.35 -18.92
C ARG A 146 1.99 -8.67 -19.78
N GLN A 147 2.00 -8.94 -21.10
CA GLN A 147 2.92 -8.33 -22.04
C GLN A 147 2.73 -6.81 -22.16
N LEU A 148 1.49 -6.34 -22.19
CA LEU A 148 1.20 -4.90 -22.27
C LEU A 148 1.62 -4.17 -20.99
N ILE A 149 1.40 -4.77 -19.82
CA ILE A 149 1.89 -4.22 -18.54
C ILE A 149 3.41 -4.18 -18.54
N ALA A 150 4.09 -5.26 -18.91
CA ALA A 150 5.55 -5.31 -19.00
C ALA A 150 6.10 -4.26 -19.97
N GLN A 151 5.43 -4.07 -21.12
CA GLN A 151 5.79 -3.03 -22.09
C GLN A 151 5.61 -1.62 -21.51
N ALA A 152 4.51 -1.37 -20.79
CA ALA A 152 4.25 -0.08 -20.16
C ALA A 152 5.33 0.23 -19.11
N PHE A 153 5.59 -0.69 -18.18
CA PHE A 153 6.64 -0.51 -17.19
C PHE A 153 8.03 -0.41 -17.82
N GLY A 154 8.32 -1.15 -18.90
CA GLY A 154 9.58 -1.00 -19.64
C GLY A 154 9.82 0.42 -20.16
N ALA A 155 8.75 1.14 -20.53
CA ALA A 155 8.82 2.56 -20.86
C ALA A 155 8.91 3.44 -19.60
N LEU A 156 8.08 3.20 -18.58
CA LEU A 156 8.04 4.04 -17.36
C LEU A 156 9.31 3.93 -16.48
N TYR A 157 10.05 2.83 -16.56
CA TYR A 157 11.33 2.64 -15.86
C TYR A 157 12.49 3.40 -16.51
N GLN A 158 12.28 3.99 -17.69
CA GLN A 158 13.33 4.80 -18.32
C GLN A 158 13.58 6.09 -17.53
N THR A 159 14.79 6.63 -17.66
CA THR A 159 15.30 7.73 -16.87
C THR A 159 14.43 9.00 -16.93
N LEU A 160 13.96 9.38 -18.12
CA LEU A 160 13.14 10.58 -18.30
C LEU A 160 11.72 10.45 -17.68
N PRO A 161 10.97 9.35 -17.92
CA PRO A 161 9.72 9.08 -17.19
C PRO A 161 9.88 9.06 -15.68
N LEU A 162 10.94 8.43 -15.15
CA LEU A 162 11.21 8.40 -13.71
C LEU A 162 11.52 9.79 -13.15
N PHE A 163 12.27 10.62 -13.88
CA PHE A 163 12.52 12.01 -13.51
C PHE A 163 11.23 12.83 -13.45
N ALA A 164 10.35 12.66 -14.44
CA ALA A 164 9.05 13.31 -14.46
C ALA A 164 8.10 12.81 -13.36
N ALA A 165 8.26 11.56 -12.89
CA ALA A 165 7.47 10.97 -11.82
C ALA A 165 7.90 11.41 -10.41
N GLU A 166 9.10 11.99 -10.24
CA GLU A 166 9.66 12.31 -8.92
C GLU A 166 8.74 13.21 -8.06
N PRO A 167 8.09 14.25 -8.58
CA PRO A 167 7.13 15.04 -7.78
C PRO A 167 5.95 14.21 -7.28
N ILE A 168 5.46 13.27 -8.09
CA ILE A 168 4.33 12.39 -7.75
C ILE A 168 4.75 11.39 -6.67
N LEU A 169 5.95 10.80 -6.79
CA LEU A 169 6.53 9.90 -5.79
C LEU A 169 6.72 10.62 -4.43
N ARG A 170 7.25 11.85 -4.45
CA ARG A 170 7.40 12.66 -3.24
C ARG A 170 6.06 13.02 -2.61
N ALA A 171 5.02 13.27 -3.41
CA ALA A 171 3.68 13.51 -2.89
C ALA A 171 3.12 12.27 -2.17
N ALA A 172 3.32 11.07 -2.74
CA ALA A 172 2.92 9.81 -2.10
C ALA A 172 3.66 9.57 -0.77
N GLU A 173 4.97 9.79 -0.73
CA GLU A 173 5.76 9.67 0.49
C GLU A 173 5.31 10.67 1.55
N LYS A 174 5.12 11.94 1.19
CA LYS A 174 4.59 12.95 2.12
C LYS A 174 3.23 12.59 2.67
N ALA A 175 2.35 11.99 1.86
CA ALA A 175 1.03 11.55 2.31
C ALA A 175 1.14 10.40 3.33
N LEU A 176 2.13 9.51 3.22
CA LEU A 176 2.42 8.49 4.23
C LEU A 176 3.07 9.11 5.47
N GLU A 177 4.09 9.92 5.29
CA GLU A 177 4.82 10.59 6.38
C GLU A 177 3.89 11.45 7.24
N SER A 178 2.90 12.11 6.64
CA SER A 178 1.94 12.95 7.36
C SER A 178 1.09 12.20 8.38
N VAL A 179 1.05 10.86 8.33
CA VAL A 179 0.30 10.00 9.26
C VAL A 179 1.19 8.97 9.96
N GLY A 180 2.49 9.24 10.05
CA GLY A 180 3.44 8.34 10.74
C GLY A 180 4.01 7.23 9.87
N GLY A 181 3.99 7.39 8.55
CA GLY A 181 4.71 6.54 7.61
C GLY A 181 3.95 5.29 7.14
N VAL A 182 2.67 5.14 7.49
CA VAL A 182 1.83 4.00 7.11
C VAL A 182 0.38 4.42 6.80
N LEU A 183 -0.23 3.82 5.77
CA LEU A 183 -1.64 3.98 5.43
C LEU A 183 -2.24 2.66 4.94
N ASP A 184 -3.40 2.28 5.46
CA ASP A 184 -4.20 1.22 4.85
C ASP A 184 -5.01 1.75 3.65
N ALA A 185 -5.60 0.83 2.88
CA ALA A 185 -6.41 1.17 1.71
C ALA A 185 -7.64 2.02 2.05
N ALA A 186 -8.27 1.79 3.21
CA ALA A 186 -9.50 2.47 3.59
C ALA A 186 -9.23 3.94 3.94
N ALA A 187 -8.18 4.21 4.71
CA ALA A 187 -7.72 5.55 5.03
C ALA A 187 -7.22 6.28 3.78
N LEU A 188 -6.49 5.58 2.90
CA LEU A 188 -6.00 6.17 1.65
C LEU A 188 -7.14 6.52 0.67
N ALA A 189 -8.19 5.69 0.60
CA ALA A 189 -9.35 5.95 -0.25
C ALA A 189 -10.15 7.21 0.13
N GLN A 190 -10.02 7.67 1.38
CA GLN A 190 -10.67 8.89 1.87
C GLN A 190 -9.88 10.17 1.55
N ARG A 191 -8.66 10.06 1.03
CA ARG A 191 -7.82 11.22 0.73
C ARG A 191 -8.28 11.91 -0.55
N THR A 192 -8.33 13.24 -0.50
CA THR A 192 -8.74 14.10 -1.63
C THR A 192 -7.59 15.02 -2.09
N ASP A 193 -6.33 14.61 -1.89
CA ASP A 193 -5.19 15.46 -2.24
C ASP A 193 -5.21 15.80 -3.75
N ARG A 194 -4.78 17.02 -4.08
CA ARG A 194 -4.79 17.53 -5.47
C ARG A 194 -4.00 16.65 -6.43
N ASP A 195 -2.94 16.01 -5.94
CA ASP A 195 -2.03 15.18 -6.75
C ASP A 195 -2.70 13.90 -7.29
N TRP A 196 -3.84 13.49 -6.70
CA TRP A 196 -4.62 12.31 -7.10
C TRP A 196 -5.88 12.65 -7.91
N GLN A 197 -6.12 13.92 -8.26
CA GLN A 197 -7.39 14.34 -8.88
C GLN A 197 -7.78 13.46 -10.09
N GLY A 198 -9.02 12.94 -10.05
CA GLY A 198 -9.57 12.07 -11.09
C GLY A 198 -9.07 10.62 -11.06
N ILE A 199 -8.19 10.26 -10.11
CA ILE A 199 -7.66 8.92 -9.92
C ILE A 199 -7.89 8.43 -8.48
N SER A 200 -8.13 7.12 -8.32
CA SER A 200 -8.15 6.42 -7.04
C SER A 200 -6.77 6.51 -6.37
N PRO A 201 -6.63 7.13 -5.18
CA PRO A 201 -5.35 7.22 -4.47
C PRO A 201 -4.75 5.83 -4.18
N VAL A 202 -5.61 4.85 -3.92
CA VAL A 202 -5.16 3.49 -3.65
C VAL A 202 -4.56 2.83 -4.89
N GLY A 203 -5.23 2.99 -6.04
CA GLY A 203 -4.71 2.55 -7.34
C GLY A 203 -3.39 3.23 -7.72
N ALA A 204 -3.29 4.54 -7.46
CA ALA A 204 -2.07 5.30 -7.66
C ALA A 204 -0.90 4.73 -6.85
N PHE A 205 -1.11 4.47 -5.55
CA PHE A 205 -0.07 3.95 -4.67
C PHE A 205 0.42 2.56 -5.08
N LEU A 206 -0.44 1.68 -5.57
CA LEU A 206 -0.02 0.38 -6.11
C LEU A 206 0.89 0.52 -7.31
N LEU A 207 0.51 1.36 -8.26
CA LEU A 207 1.30 1.61 -9.47
C LEU A 207 2.67 2.20 -9.08
N LEU A 208 2.69 3.16 -8.15
CA LEU A 208 3.92 3.79 -7.68
C LEU A 208 4.82 2.82 -6.89
N ALA A 209 4.25 1.95 -6.06
CA ALA A 209 4.98 0.90 -5.35
C ALA A 209 5.64 -0.09 -6.33
N GLN A 210 4.96 -0.43 -7.43
CA GLN A 210 5.53 -1.24 -8.50
C GLN A 210 6.61 -0.46 -9.29
N LEU A 211 6.40 0.82 -9.54
CA LEU A 211 7.34 1.68 -10.27
C LEU A 211 8.64 1.94 -9.50
N ARG A 212 8.59 2.08 -8.17
CA ARG A 212 9.78 2.28 -7.34
C ARG A 212 9.72 1.45 -6.06
N PRO A 213 10.00 0.13 -6.17
CA PRO A 213 10.08 -0.74 -5.01
C PRO A 213 11.05 -0.17 -3.98
N GLY A 214 10.64 -0.17 -2.71
CA GLY A 214 11.45 0.30 -1.59
C GLY A 214 11.33 1.80 -1.26
N ARG A 215 10.73 2.63 -2.14
CA ARG A 215 10.26 3.98 -1.73
C ARG A 215 8.87 3.90 -1.10
N ILE A 216 7.99 3.13 -1.74
CA ILE A 216 6.67 2.79 -1.23
C ILE A 216 6.62 1.27 -1.14
N THR A 217 6.42 0.78 0.07
CA THR A 217 6.37 -0.63 0.40
C THR A 217 4.92 -1.04 0.62
N ILE A 218 4.50 -2.17 0.05
CA ILE A 218 3.20 -2.80 0.35
C ILE A 218 3.45 -3.94 1.34
N TYR A 219 2.92 -3.83 2.55
CA TYR A 219 3.13 -4.82 3.61
C TYR A 219 1.80 -5.25 4.21
N ARG A 220 1.50 -6.56 4.19
CA ARG A 220 0.30 -7.17 4.80
C ARG A 220 -1.05 -6.46 4.54
N GLY A 221 -1.16 -5.72 3.45
CA GLY A 221 -2.39 -4.99 3.12
C GLY A 221 -2.43 -3.55 3.60
N PHE A 222 -1.29 -2.91 3.84
CA PHE A 222 -1.13 -1.45 3.96
C PHE A 222 0.11 -0.97 3.18
N PHE A 223 0.22 0.34 2.96
CA PHE A 223 1.36 1.02 2.34
C PHE A 223 2.27 1.64 3.40
N SER A 224 3.57 1.69 3.13
CA SER A 224 4.55 2.26 4.05
C SER A 224 5.75 2.90 3.35
N VAL A 225 6.35 3.91 3.98
CA VAL A 225 7.68 4.43 3.60
C VAL A 225 8.82 3.59 4.19
N TYR A 226 8.52 2.71 5.14
CA TYR A 226 9.50 1.82 5.73
C TYR A 226 9.81 0.64 4.80
N SER A 227 11.06 0.18 4.80
CA SER A 227 11.46 -1.00 4.03
C SER A 227 10.86 -2.30 4.61
N ASP A 228 10.65 -3.30 3.76
CA ASP A 228 10.24 -4.66 4.17
C ASP A 228 11.08 -5.21 5.33
N THR A 229 12.41 -5.04 5.25
CA THR A 229 13.35 -5.51 6.27
C THR A 229 13.09 -4.85 7.62
N LEU A 230 12.76 -3.55 7.63
CA LEU A 230 12.45 -2.85 8.87
C LEU A 230 11.10 -3.29 9.42
N LEU A 231 10.09 -3.41 8.56
CA LEU A 231 8.76 -3.88 8.93
C LEU A 231 8.80 -5.29 9.53
N ASP A 232 9.55 -6.21 8.93
CA ASP A 232 9.75 -7.57 9.45
C ASP A 232 10.43 -7.57 10.84
N ARG A 233 11.43 -6.69 11.05
CA ARG A 233 12.09 -6.56 12.36
C ARG A 233 11.16 -6.01 13.42
N VAL A 234 10.37 -4.98 13.08
CA VAL A 234 9.40 -4.38 14.01
C VAL A 234 8.28 -5.36 14.33
N GLU A 235 7.75 -6.07 13.32
CA GLU A 235 6.74 -7.12 13.54
C GLU A 235 7.28 -8.21 14.47
N LYS A 236 8.51 -8.69 14.24
CA LYS A 236 9.13 -9.70 15.10
C LYS A 236 9.27 -9.19 16.54
N ALA A 237 9.80 -7.98 16.72
CA ALA A 237 9.98 -7.41 18.05
C ALA A 237 8.65 -7.19 18.78
N LEU A 238 7.61 -6.79 18.05
CA LEU A 238 6.25 -6.69 18.56
C LEU A 238 5.74 -8.08 19.02
N ARG A 239 5.84 -9.10 18.17
CA ARG A 239 5.42 -10.47 18.49
C ARG A 239 6.15 -11.02 19.71
N ASP A 240 7.49 -10.91 19.74
CA ASP A 240 8.32 -11.36 20.87
C ASP A 240 7.90 -10.69 22.18
N ARG A 241 7.49 -9.42 22.13
CA ARG A 241 7.02 -8.69 23.32
C ARG A 241 5.63 -9.12 23.75
N LEU A 242 4.70 -9.31 22.81
CA LEU A 242 3.38 -9.83 23.10
C LEU A 242 3.44 -11.27 23.64
N ASP A 243 4.35 -12.11 23.14
CA ASP A 243 4.55 -13.48 23.62
C ASP A 243 5.04 -13.56 25.07
N ARG A 244 5.79 -12.55 25.52
CA ARG A 244 6.30 -12.44 26.91
C ARG A 244 5.33 -11.72 27.85
N ALA A 245 4.32 -11.06 27.31
CA ALA A 245 3.36 -10.34 28.13
C ALA A 245 2.51 -11.31 28.96
N THR A 246 2.20 -10.90 30.18
CA THR A 246 1.24 -11.60 31.05
C THR A 246 -0.21 -11.14 30.82
N GLY A 247 -0.40 -10.03 30.11
CA GLY A 247 -1.70 -9.44 29.81
C GLY A 247 -1.64 -8.46 28.64
N LEU A 248 -2.71 -7.69 28.46
CA LEU A 248 -2.78 -6.63 27.45
C LEU A 248 -1.77 -5.52 27.77
N LEU A 249 -0.94 -5.17 26.79
CA LEU A 249 0.08 -4.13 26.92
C LEU A 249 -0.36 -2.82 26.26
N PRO A 250 -0.09 -1.65 26.86
CA PRO A 250 -0.29 -0.37 26.19
C PRO A 250 0.60 -0.25 24.94
N ILE A 251 0.01 0.15 23.81
CA ILE A 251 0.73 0.31 22.54
C ILE A 251 1.77 1.42 22.66
N SER A 252 1.48 2.49 23.40
CA SER A 252 2.40 3.60 23.67
C SER A 252 3.68 3.14 24.39
N GLU A 253 3.57 2.21 25.35
CA GLU A 253 4.74 1.63 26.04
C GLU A 253 5.59 0.76 25.11
N ILE A 254 4.94 -0.03 24.25
CA ILE A 254 5.64 -0.81 23.22
C ILE A 254 6.36 0.14 22.26
N ALA A 255 5.69 1.22 21.83
CA ALA A 255 6.22 2.23 20.93
C ALA A 255 7.45 2.93 21.53
N ALA A 256 7.36 3.41 22.77
CA ALA A 256 8.47 4.08 23.46
C ALA A 256 9.73 3.20 23.51
N SER A 257 9.55 1.91 23.81
CA SER A 257 10.66 0.96 23.87
C SER A 257 11.30 0.67 22.50
N LEU A 258 10.50 0.65 21.42
CA LEU A 258 11.00 0.39 20.08
C LEU A 258 11.67 1.61 19.45
N SER A 259 11.18 2.82 19.76
CA SER A 259 11.81 4.09 19.37
C SER A 259 13.15 4.30 20.07
N ALA A 260 13.27 3.90 21.34
CA ALA A 260 14.55 3.91 22.06
C ALA A 260 15.53 2.85 21.51
N GLY A 261 15.00 1.73 21.01
CA GLY A 261 15.76 0.74 20.27
C GLY A 261 16.26 1.28 18.92
N ALA A 262 17.38 0.74 18.44
CA ALA A 262 17.92 1.07 17.12
C ALA A 262 16.94 0.97 15.91
N PRO A 263 15.85 0.15 15.88
CA PRO A 263 15.04 -0.01 14.68
C PRO A 263 14.41 1.29 14.17
N LEU A 264 13.99 2.19 15.06
CA LEU A 264 13.24 3.41 14.71
C LEU A 264 13.86 4.69 15.25
N ARG A 265 15.13 4.64 15.69
CA ARG A 265 15.79 5.68 16.49
C ARG A 265 15.84 7.08 15.85
N ASN A 266 15.53 7.23 14.56
CA ASN A 266 15.45 8.52 13.85
C ASN A 266 14.22 8.60 12.92
N GLY A 267 13.22 7.74 13.10
CA GLY A 267 12.03 7.67 12.26
C GLY A 267 10.81 8.41 12.84
N PRO A 268 9.68 8.45 12.10
CA PRO A 268 8.39 8.83 12.66
C PRO A 268 8.06 8.04 13.93
N ALA A 269 7.13 8.55 14.73
CA ALA A 269 6.66 7.86 15.94
C ALA A 269 6.28 6.40 15.62
N ALA A 270 6.73 5.45 16.46
CA ALA A 270 6.51 4.02 16.23
C ALA A 270 5.04 3.60 16.35
N GLU A 271 4.23 4.38 17.08
CA GLU A 271 2.86 4.01 17.44
C GLU A 271 1.92 3.81 16.23
N PRO A 272 1.82 4.72 15.24
CA PRO A 272 1.06 4.48 14.02
C PRO A 272 1.43 3.17 13.29
N LEU A 273 2.74 2.88 13.19
CA LEU A 273 3.22 1.63 12.61
C LEU A 273 2.77 0.41 13.41
N LEU A 274 2.86 0.45 14.74
CA LEU A 274 2.42 -0.66 15.59
C LEU A 274 0.92 -0.88 15.52
N GLN A 275 0.12 0.18 15.57
CA GLN A 275 -1.33 0.08 15.40
C GLN A 275 -1.68 -0.55 14.05
N MET A 276 -1.02 -0.12 12.97
CA MET A 276 -1.21 -0.66 11.64
C MET A 276 -0.83 -2.15 11.58
N LEU A 277 0.34 -2.53 12.09
CA LEU A 277 0.76 -3.93 12.15
C LEU A 277 -0.27 -4.77 12.91
N LEU A 278 -0.67 -4.35 14.11
CA LEU A 278 -1.62 -5.09 14.94
C LEU A 278 -2.97 -5.31 14.27
N ARG A 279 -3.49 -4.32 13.54
CA ARG A 279 -4.74 -4.45 12.76
C ARG A 279 -4.65 -5.49 11.64
N HIS A 280 -3.45 -5.73 11.13
CA HIS A 280 -3.19 -6.66 10.02
C HIS A 280 -2.61 -8.02 10.45
N LEU A 281 -2.33 -8.22 11.75
CA LEU A 281 -1.90 -9.51 12.28
C LEU A 281 -3.12 -10.35 12.73
N PRO A 282 -3.38 -11.51 12.10
CA PRO A 282 -4.62 -12.27 12.34
C PRO A 282 -4.70 -12.86 13.76
N ASP A 283 -3.55 -13.05 14.41
CA ASP A 283 -3.41 -13.62 15.74
C ASP A 283 -3.25 -12.57 16.85
N ALA A 284 -3.20 -11.28 16.49
CA ALA A 284 -3.18 -10.18 17.45
C ALA A 284 -4.58 -9.61 17.68
N ILE A 285 -4.73 -8.88 18.78
CA ILE A 285 -5.84 -7.98 19.05
C ILE A 285 -5.28 -6.60 19.38
N ALA A 286 -5.90 -5.57 18.82
CA ALA A 286 -5.72 -4.18 19.21
C ALA A 286 -7.07 -3.63 19.70
N THR A 287 -7.07 -3.12 20.91
CA THR A 287 -8.24 -2.51 21.54
C THR A 287 -8.32 -1.03 21.19
N ARG A 288 -9.53 -0.46 21.23
CA ARG A 288 -9.77 0.96 20.93
C ARG A 288 -9.20 1.91 21.98
N ASP A 289 -8.95 1.42 23.19
CA ASP A 289 -8.30 2.14 24.28
C ASP A 289 -6.76 2.06 24.21
N GLY A 290 -6.19 1.56 23.11
CA GLY A 290 -4.75 1.61 22.87
C GLY A 290 -3.95 0.50 23.54
N ARG A 291 -4.56 -0.66 23.83
CA ARG A 291 -3.87 -1.85 24.32
C ARG A 291 -3.78 -2.93 23.24
N ALA A 292 -2.82 -3.83 23.39
CA ALA A 292 -2.55 -4.88 22.42
C ALA A 292 -2.18 -6.21 23.09
N GLY A 293 -2.50 -7.31 22.41
CA GLY A 293 -2.22 -8.65 22.89
C GLY A 293 -2.33 -9.71 21.81
N LEU A 294 -2.01 -10.95 22.17
CA LEU A 294 -2.32 -12.11 21.35
C LEU A 294 -3.77 -12.50 21.57
N ALA A 295 -4.52 -12.65 20.48
CA ALA A 295 -5.95 -12.93 20.52
C ALA A 295 -6.27 -14.17 21.37
N ALA A 296 -5.51 -15.26 21.18
CA ALA A 296 -5.75 -16.53 21.84
C ALA A 296 -5.37 -16.55 23.33
N ARG A 297 -4.45 -15.67 23.78
CA ARG A 297 -3.96 -15.64 25.16
C ARG A 297 -4.58 -14.50 25.97
N HIS A 298 -4.56 -13.29 25.42
CA HIS A 298 -4.98 -12.07 26.13
C HIS A 298 -6.43 -11.67 25.80
N GLY A 299 -7.07 -12.30 24.81
CA GLY A 299 -8.49 -12.06 24.52
C GLY A 299 -9.40 -12.43 25.69
N VAL A 300 -8.97 -13.34 26.56
CA VAL A 300 -9.72 -13.75 27.76
C VAL A 300 -9.76 -12.64 28.83
N GLU A 301 -8.69 -11.86 28.95
CA GLU A 301 -8.64 -10.69 29.86
C GLU A 301 -9.70 -9.67 29.44
N LEU A 302 -9.76 -9.34 28.15
CA LEU A 302 -10.79 -8.45 27.61
C LEU A 302 -12.20 -8.98 27.83
N LEU A 303 -12.37 -10.30 27.75
CA LEU A 303 -13.66 -10.96 27.96
C LEU A 303 -14.09 -10.94 29.43
N HIS A 304 -13.16 -11.05 30.37
CA HIS A 304 -13.41 -10.84 31.79
C HIS A 304 -13.87 -9.40 32.07
N GLU A 305 -13.22 -8.40 31.47
CA GLU A 305 -13.67 -7.01 31.60
C GLU A 305 -15.09 -6.81 31.04
N VAL A 306 -15.39 -7.42 29.88
CA VAL A 306 -16.74 -7.37 29.29
C VAL A 306 -17.77 -8.02 30.20
N LEU A 307 -17.49 -9.22 30.74
CA LEU A 307 -18.40 -9.92 31.65
C LEU A 307 -18.57 -9.18 32.99
N ALA A 308 -17.52 -8.57 33.51
CA ALA A 308 -17.59 -7.75 34.72
C ALA A 308 -18.49 -6.53 34.51
N ALA A 309 -18.47 -5.93 33.32
CA ALA A 309 -19.32 -4.79 32.99
C ALA A 309 -20.76 -5.17 32.61
N THR A 310 -20.97 -6.33 31.98
CA THR A 310 -22.28 -6.73 31.42
C THR A 310 -23.06 -7.67 32.33
N GLY A 311 -22.39 -8.34 33.28
CA GLY A 311 -22.98 -9.41 34.09
C GLY A 311 -23.23 -10.70 33.28
N GLU A 312 -24.19 -11.50 33.72
CA GLU A 312 -24.60 -12.71 33.00
C GLU A 312 -25.25 -12.37 31.65
N ALA A 313 -24.64 -12.79 30.55
CA ALA A 313 -25.11 -12.44 29.21
C ALA A 313 -25.07 -13.62 28.23
N PRO A 314 -25.95 -13.62 27.22
CA PRO A 314 -25.88 -14.60 26.14
C PRO A 314 -24.68 -14.35 25.21
N LEU A 315 -24.20 -15.40 24.53
CA LEU A 315 -23.02 -15.34 23.65
C LEU A 315 -23.08 -14.18 22.63
N ARG A 316 -24.25 -13.90 22.05
CA ARG A 316 -24.41 -12.83 21.06
C ARG A 316 -24.03 -11.46 21.63
N THR A 317 -24.56 -11.14 22.82
CA THR A 317 -24.26 -9.87 23.52
C THR A 317 -22.77 -9.78 23.86
N LEU A 318 -22.16 -10.87 24.30
CA LEU A 318 -20.72 -10.91 24.60
C LEU A 318 -19.85 -10.69 23.35
N VAL A 319 -20.25 -11.25 22.20
CA VAL A 319 -19.56 -11.03 20.92
C VAL A 319 -19.66 -9.57 20.48
N GLU A 320 -20.84 -8.97 20.60
CA GLU A 320 -21.07 -7.56 20.26
C GLU A 320 -20.25 -6.64 21.17
N ALA A 321 -20.27 -6.88 22.49
CA ALA A 321 -19.50 -6.11 23.48
C ALA A 321 -17.98 -6.27 23.30
N PHE A 322 -17.49 -7.50 23.04
CA PHE A 322 -16.09 -7.74 22.72
C PHE A 322 -15.67 -6.98 21.46
N ASN A 323 -16.45 -7.08 20.39
CA ASN A 323 -16.16 -6.44 19.10
C ASN A 323 -16.29 -4.91 19.15
N ALA A 324 -17.04 -4.36 20.11
CA ALA A 324 -17.11 -2.92 20.34
C ALA A 324 -15.81 -2.36 20.95
N ARG A 325 -15.03 -3.19 21.67
CA ARG A 325 -13.79 -2.78 22.34
C ARG A 325 -12.53 -2.95 21.49
N VAL A 326 -12.61 -3.67 20.37
CA VAL A 326 -11.48 -3.86 19.45
C VAL A 326 -11.60 -3.03 18.17
N HIS A 327 -10.47 -2.85 17.48
CA HIS A 327 -10.46 -2.29 16.14
C HIS A 327 -11.29 -3.15 15.16
N PRO A 328 -11.92 -2.57 14.13
CA PRO A 328 -12.77 -3.30 13.17
C PRO A 328 -12.09 -4.52 12.53
N GLU A 329 -10.80 -4.41 12.22
CA GLU A 329 -9.97 -5.45 11.61
C GLU A 329 -9.67 -6.60 12.60
N CYS A 330 -9.73 -6.30 13.91
CA CYS A 330 -9.49 -7.23 15.00
C CYS A 330 -10.77 -7.93 15.49
N ARG A 331 -11.93 -7.68 14.85
CA ARG A 331 -13.20 -8.31 15.25
C ARG A 331 -13.12 -9.83 15.17
N ARG A 332 -13.91 -10.49 16.01
CA ARG A 332 -13.95 -11.95 16.14
C ARG A 332 -15.38 -12.46 16.08
N GLY A 333 -15.54 -13.62 15.45
CA GLY A 333 -16.83 -14.29 15.34
C GLY A 333 -17.23 -15.01 16.64
N SER A 334 -18.48 -15.44 16.70
CA SER A 334 -19.06 -16.17 17.84
C SER A 334 -18.30 -17.45 18.19
N GLY A 335 -17.79 -18.18 17.20
CA GLY A 335 -16.99 -19.38 17.43
C GLY A 335 -15.73 -19.09 18.26
N PHE A 336 -15.00 -18.03 17.91
CA PHE A 336 -13.78 -17.64 18.63
C PHE A 336 -14.08 -17.22 20.08
N VAL A 337 -15.10 -16.38 20.28
CA VAL A 337 -15.50 -15.94 21.63
C VAL A 337 -15.98 -17.12 22.47
N ARG A 338 -16.79 -18.00 21.90
CA ARG A 338 -17.24 -19.24 22.57
C ARG A 338 -16.07 -20.12 22.98
N ASP A 339 -15.09 -20.30 22.10
CA ASP A 339 -13.92 -21.13 22.41
C ASP A 339 -13.09 -20.55 23.56
N MET A 340 -12.99 -19.22 23.67
CA MET A 340 -12.35 -18.58 24.83
C MET A 340 -13.16 -18.79 26.11
N LEU A 341 -14.48 -18.59 26.07
CA LEU A 341 -15.37 -18.79 27.22
C LEU A 341 -15.28 -20.21 27.78
N LEU A 342 -15.19 -21.21 26.91
CA LEU A 342 -15.14 -22.62 27.32
C LEU A 342 -13.76 -23.05 27.84
N LYS A 343 -12.70 -22.34 27.48
CA LYS A 343 -11.33 -22.65 27.91
C LYS A 343 -10.95 -22.01 29.23
N ASP A 344 -11.64 -20.93 29.64
CA ASP A 344 -11.36 -20.27 30.91
C ASP A 344 -12.16 -20.91 32.07
N PRO A 345 -11.50 -21.54 33.06
CA PRO A 345 -12.18 -22.16 34.19
C PRO A 345 -12.88 -21.15 35.13
N ARG A 346 -12.53 -19.86 35.02
CA ARG A 346 -13.16 -18.76 35.76
C ARG A 346 -14.41 -18.23 35.08
N ILE A 347 -14.83 -18.75 33.93
CA ILE A 347 -16.09 -18.36 33.30
C ILE A 347 -17.04 -19.54 33.38
N ARG A 348 -18.22 -19.34 33.99
CA ARG A 348 -19.23 -20.38 34.14
C ARG A 348 -20.29 -20.24 33.07
N LYS A 349 -20.66 -21.37 32.47
CA LYS A 349 -21.88 -21.48 31.68
C LYS A 349 -23.06 -21.69 32.65
N THR A 350 -23.88 -20.66 32.82
CA THR A 350 -25.01 -20.64 33.76
C THR A 350 -26.29 -21.24 33.17
N ALA A 351 -26.46 -21.12 31.86
CA ALA A 351 -27.61 -21.66 31.11
C ALA A 351 -27.19 -21.96 29.65
N PRO A 352 -28.05 -22.57 28.81
CA PRO A 352 -27.77 -22.73 27.38
C PRO A 352 -27.40 -21.40 26.71
N GLY A 353 -26.12 -21.24 26.40
CA GLY A 353 -25.59 -20.06 25.70
C GLY A 353 -25.38 -18.81 26.58
N ARG A 354 -25.53 -18.89 27.91
CA ARG A 354 -25.27 -17.79 28.85
C ARG A 354 -24.03 -18.05 29.70
N TYR A 355 -23.29 -16.97 29.97
CA TYR A 355 -21.99 -17.03 30.66
C TYR A 355 -21.89 -15.92 31.70
N ALA A 356 -21.21 -16.20 32.82
CA ALA A 356 -20.96 -15.27 33.91
C ALA A 356 -19.62 -15.55 34.60
N LEU A 357 -19.09 -14.55 35.31
CA LEU A 357 -17.97 -14.72 36.25
C LEU A 357 -18.46 -15.33 37.59
N PRO A 358 -17.62 -16.08 38.33
CA PRO A 358 -17.95 -16.61 39.64
C PRO A 358 -18.24 -15.47 40.62
N GLY A 359 -19.45 -15.46 41.17
CA GLY A 359 -19.97 -14.37 42.01
C GLY A 359 -20.97 -13.44 41.30
N GLY A 360 -21.12 -13.56 39.97
CA GLY A 360 -21.98 -12.72 39.15
C GLY A 360 -23.42 -13.23 39.01
N LEU A 361 -24.14 -13.41 40.12
CA LEU A 361 -25.56 -13.05 40.18
C LEU A 361 -25.60 -11.62 40.72
N GLN A 362 -25.14 -10.64 39.94
CA GLN A 362 -25.45 -9.25 40.27
C GLN A 362 -26.90 -9.03 39.86
N THR A 363 -27.81 -9.36 40.79
CA THR A 363 -29.18 -8.87 40.83
C THR A 363 -29.14 -7.37 40.55
N GLY A 364 -29.86 -6.93 39.51
CA GLY A 364 -29.99 -5.53 39.19
C GLY A 364 -30.44 -4.75 40.42
N LEU A 365 -29.61 -3.83 40.89
CA LEU A 365 -30.11 -2.72 41.68
C LEU A 365 -30.83 -1.80 40.71
N ALA A 366 -32.16 -1.88 40.75
CA ALA A 366 -33.02 -0.86 40.18
C ALA A 366 -32.64 0.50 40.79
N LEU A 367 -32.65 1.52 39.93
CA LEU A 367 -32.43 2.94 40.24
C LEU A 367 -33.27 3.42 41.42
#